data_AF-A0A7S3N663-F1
#
_entry.id   AF-A0A7S3N663-F1
#
_cell.length_a   1.000
_cell.length_b   1.000
_cell.length_c   1.000
_cell.angle_alpha   90.00
_cell.angle_beta   90.00
_cell.angle_gamma   90.00
#
_symmetry.space_group_name_H-M   'P 1'
#
loop_
_entity.id
_entity.type
_entity.pdbx_description
1 polymer ?
#
loop_
_entity_poly.entity_id
_entity_poly.type
_entity_poly.pdbx_seq_one_letter_code
_entity_poly.pdbx_strand_id
1 'polypeptide(L)'
;MIKRDTPGYAIGGLAGGEDKADFWRTVFTCTQLLPADKPRYVMGIGYPIDILICSLLGADMFDCVYATRVARFGTVFTRNGELKMRSSNHRFDFSPIDEKCKCLTCQSYTRSYLWHQLTRDNSC
;
A
#
# COMPACT_ATOMS: atom_id res chain seq x y z
N MET A 1 6.19 27.13 -6.99
CA MET A 1 6.33 25.98 -7.91
C MET A 1 5.39 26.07 -9.10
N ILE A 2 4.09 26.40 -8.93
CA ILE A 2 3.12 26.51 -10.03
C ILE A 2 3.62 27.41 -11.17
N LYS A 3 4.17 28.59 -10.87
CA LYS A 3 4.77 29.52 -11.86
C LYS A 3 5.88 28.91 -12.75
N ARG A 4 6.49 27.80 -12.34
CA ARG A 4 7.52 27.09 -13.12
C ARG A 4 6.95 26.10 -14.13
N ASP A 5 5.64 25.90 -14.11
CA ASP A 5 4.90 25.10 -15.09
C ASP A 5 5.45 23.67 -15.28
N THR A 6 5.84 23.00 -14.20
CA THR A 6 6.39 21.65 -14.26
C THR A 6 5.36 20.63 -14.76
N PRO A 7 5.78 19.48 -15.33
CA PRO A 7 4.87 18.45 -15.85
C PRO A 7 3.96 17.81 -14.79
N GLY A 8 4.36 17.84 -13.52
CA GLY A 8 3.59 17.35 -12.38
C GLY A 8 4.08 17.97 -11.08
N TYR A 9 3.36 17.70 -10.00
CA TYR A 9 3.65 18.27 -8.67
C TYR A 9 3.64 17.19 -7.60
N ALA A 10 4.75 17.11 -6.86
CA ALA A 10 4.85 16.23 -5.71
C ALA A 10 4.38 16.93 -4.43
N ILE A 11 3.62 16.21 -3.61
CA ILE A 11 3.23 16.55 -2.24
C ILE A 11 4.11 15.66 -1.34
N GLY A 12 5.14 16.26 -0.76
CA GLY A 12 6.10 15.60 0.11
C GLY A 12 6.15 16.22 1.51
N GLY A 13 6.93 15.62 2.40
CA GLY A 13 7.04 16.05 3.81
C GLY A 13 5.93 15.53 4.72
N LEU A 14 5.13 14.57 4.23
CA LEU A 14 3.96 13.99 4.89
C LEU A 14 4.14 12.51 5.29
N ALA A 15 5.37 12.13 5.63
CA ALA A 15 5.73 10.74 5.95
C ALA A 15 6.36 10.64 7.35
N GLY A 16 6.18 11.66 8.19
CA GLY A 16 6.92 11.87 9.44
C GLY A 16 6.24 11.30 10.69
N GLY A 17 5.02 10.78 10.57
CA GLY A 17 4.25 10.23 11.69
C GLY A 17 3.20 11.20 12.25
N GLU A 18 2.77 12.17 11.45
CA GLU A 18 1.63 13.01 11.77
C GLU A 18 0.33 12.20 11.96
N ASP A 19 -0.64 12.82 12.65
CA ASP A 19 -1.98 12.26 12.79
C ASP A 19 -2.66 12.11 11.42
N LYS A 20 -3.49 11.07 11.26
CA LYS A 20 -4.17 10.77 9.99
C LYS A 20 -5.08 11.91 9.54
N ALA A 21 -5.75 12.60 10.45
CA ALA A 21 -6.64 13.71 10.11
C ALA A 21 -5.85 14.90 9.57
N ASP A 22 -4.71 15.22 10.20
CA ASP A 22 -3.83 16.31 9.76
C ASP A 22 -3.17 16.00 8.42
N PHE A 23 -2.76 14.74 8.24
CA PHE A 23 -2.25 14.21 6.97
C PHE A 23 -3.26 14.41 5.84
N TRP A 24 -4.50 13.90 5.98
CA TRP A 24 -5.54 14.04 4.95
C TRP A 24 -5.90 15.50 4.69
N ARG A 25 -5.99 16.33 5.74
CA ARG A 25 -6.25 17.77 5.61
C ARG A 25 -5.16 18.47 4.81
N THR A 26 -3.90 18.10 5.01
CA THR A 26 -2.78 18.69 4.28
C THR A 26 -2.81 18.28 2.80
N VAL A 27 -3.03 16.99 2.52
CA VAL A 27 -3.20 16.49 1.14
C VAL A 27 -4.35 17.21 0.44
N PHE A 28 -5.51 17.35 1.10
CA PHE A 28 -6.65 18.08 0.54
C PHE A 28 -6.31 19.54 0.24
N THR A 29 -5.64 20.22 1.16
CA THR A 29 -5.24 21.62 0.96
C THR A 29 -4.27 21.76 -0.23
N CYS A 30 -3.28 20.87 -0.34
CA CYS A 30 -2.34 20.89 -1.45
C CYS A 30 -3.02 20.61 -2.79
N THR A 31 -3.86 19.58 -2.86
CA THR A 31 -4.56 19.19 -4.11
C THR A 31 -5.52 20.27 -4.61
N GLN A 32 -6.14 21.06 -3.72
CA GLN A 32 -6.97 22.21 -4.12
C GLN A 32 -6.16 23.39 -4.69
N LEU A 33 -4.92 23.56 -4.24
CA LEU A 33 -4.05 24.66 -4.68
C LEU A 33 -3.25 24.32 -5.95
N LEU A 34 -3.05 23.03 -6.24
CA LEU A 34 -2.29 22.55 -7.39
C LEU A 34 -3.18 22.47 -8.64
N PRO A 35 -2.64 22.74 -9.84
CA PRO A 35 -3.38 22.63 -11.10
C PRO A 35 -4.02 21.25 -11.26
N ALA A 36 -5.26 21.20 -11.78
CA ALA A 36 -6.03 19.96 -11.95
C ALA A 36 -5.73 19.23 -13.26
N ASP A 37 -5.11 19.93 -14.21
CA ASP A 37 -4.64 19.41 -15.51
C ASP A 37 -3.28 18.71 -15.41
N LYS A 38 -2.69 18.62 -14.21
CA LYS A 38 -1.35 18.08 -13.99
C LYS A 38 -1.34 17.01 -12.89
N PRO A 39 -0.58 15.90 -13.07
CA PRO A 39 -0.51 14.84 -12.06
C PRO A 39 0.02 15.33 -10.72
N ARG A 40 -0.64 14.89 -9.65
CA ARG A 40 -0.29 15.16 -8.26
C ARG A 40 0.20 13.88 -7.60
N TYR A 41 1.45 13.87 -7.21
CA TYR A 41 2.13 12.70 -6.65
C TYR A 41 2.29 12.86 -5.14
N VAL A 42 1.73 11.97 -4.32
CA VAL A 42 1.93 12.02 -2.87
C VAL A 42 2.98 10.99 -2.46
N MET A 43 4.07 11.49 -1.88
CA MET A 43 5.28 10.70 -1.65
C MET A 43 5.18 9.87 -0.37
N GLY A 44 5.55 8.58 -0.44
CA GLY A 44 5.79 7.74 0.73
C GLY A 44 4.56 7.12 1.41
N ILE A 45 3.40 7.10 0.75
CA ILE A 45 2.16 6.52 1.31
C ILE A 45 1.90 5.14 0.76
N GLY A 46 1.74 4.16 1.66
CA GLY A 46 1.58 2.76 1.28
C GLY A 46 0.36 2.05 1.87
N TYR A 47 -0.32 2.63 2.85
CA TYR A 47 -1.49 1.99 3.43
C TYR A 47 -2.66 2.02 2.44
N PRO A 48 -3.37 0.90 2.22
CA PRO A 48 -4.45 0.85 1.22
C PRO A 48 -5.54 1.90 1.43
N ILE A 49 -5.91 2.17 2.68
CA ILE A 49 -6.95 3.16 3.04
C ILE A 49 -6.48 4.59 2.73
N ASP A 50 -5.22 4.90 3.00
CA ASP A 50 -4.68 6.24 2.71
C ASP A 50 -4.58 6.48 1.21
N ILE A 51 -4.15 5.48 0.44
CA ILE A 51 -4.12 5.58 -1.03
C ILE A 51 -5.53 5.87 -1.57
N LEU A 52 -6.55 5.16 -1.06
CA LEU A 52 -7.94 5.40 -1.45
C LEU A 52 -8.39 6.82 -1.12
N ILE A 53 -8.16 7.27 0.12
CA ILE A 53 -8.60 8.60 0.56
C ILE A 53 -7.85 9.69 -0.21
N CYS A 54 -6.53 9.61 -0.33
CA CYS A 54 -5.77 10.60 -1.10
C CYS A 54 -6.18 10.64 -2.57
N SER A 55 -6.52 9.49 -3.17
CA SER A 55 -7.07 9.46 -4.53
C SER A 55 -8.41 10.21 -4.62
N LEU A 56 -9.30 10.00 -3.64
CA LEU A 56 -10.56 10.76 -3.54
C LEU A 56 -10.34 12.27 -3.30
N LEU A 57 -9.24 12.64 -2.64
CA LEU A 57 -8.85 14.04 -2.45
C LEU A 57 -8.18 14.65 -3.70
N GLY A 58 -7.96 13.88 -4.76
CA GLY A 58 -7.44 14.38 -6.04
C GLY A 58 -5.94 14.21 -6.23
N ALA A 59 -5.33 13.22 -5.57
CA ALA A 59 -3.99 12.73 -5.89
C ALA A 59 -4.02 11.61 -6.95
N ASP A 60 -2.98 11.54 -7.77
CA ASP A 60 -2.91 10.67 -8.95
C ASP A 60 -1.83 9.58 -8.85
N MET A 61 -0.77 9.82 -8.07
CA MET A 61 0.37 8.92 -7.97
C MET A 61 0.82 8.72 -6.52
N PHE A 62 1.36 7.53 -6.23
CA PHE A 62 1.83 7.12 -4.90
C PHE A 62 3.03 6.18 -5.02
N ASP A 63 3.87 6.17 -4.00
CA ASP A 63 4.95 5.19 -3.84
C ASP A 63 5.10 4.82 -2.36
N CYS A 64 5.45 3.56 -2.08
CA CYS A 64 5.85 3.15 -0.74
C CYS A 64 6.56 1.82 -0.72
N VAL A 65 7.47 1.66 0.24
CA VAL A 65 8.11 0.38 0.55
C VAL A 65 7.21 -0.55 1.38
N TYR A 66 6.07 -0.06 1.89
CA TYR A 66 5.25 -0.75 2.88
C TYR A 66 4.85 -2.16 2.42
N ALA A 67 4.28 -2.29 1.22
CA ALA A 67 3.81 -3.58 0.72
C ALA A 67 4.92 -4.63 0.61
N THR A 68 6.08 -4.26 0.10
CA THR A 68 7.21 -5.20 0.01
C THR A 68 7.83 -5.50 1.37
N ARG A 69 7.87 -4.52 2.28
CA ARG A 69 8.40 -4.68 3.62
C ARG A 69 7.55 -5.65 4.44
N VAL A 70 6.25 -5.42 4.54
CA VAL A 70 5.37 -6.27 5.37
C VAL A 70 5.21 -7.68 4.80
N ALA A 71 5.29 -7.84 3.47
CA ALA A 71 5.29 -9.15 2.82
C ALA A 71 6.48 -10.01 3.28
N ARG A 72 7.68 -9.44 3.43
CA ARG A 72 8.86 -10.16 3.96
C ARG A 72 8.68 -10.60 5.41
N PHE A 73 7.93 -9.84 6.20
CA PHE A 73 7.56 -10.20 7.57
C PHE A 73 6.33 -11.14 7.64
N GLY A 74 5.80 -11.57 6.49
CA GLY A 74 4.71 -12.53 6.41
C GLY A 74 3.32 -11.92 6.56
N THR A 75 3.14 -10.63 6.31
CA THR A 75 1.81 -10.01 6.20
C THR A 75 1.45 -9.83 4.74
N VAL A 76 0.26 -10.26 4.36
CA VAL A 76 -0.29 -10.11 3.00
C VAL A 76 -1.58 -9.31 3.03
N PHE A 77 -1.82 -8.50 2.00
CA PHE A 77 -3.08 -7.78 1.83
C PHE A 77 -4.07 -8.61 1.05
N THR A 78 -5.31 -8.63 1.54
CA THR A 78 -6.46 -9.20 0.84
C THR A 78 -7.58 -8.18 0.78
N ARG A 79 -8.62 -8.47 0.00
CA ARG A 79 -9.84 -7.63 -0.01
C ARG A 79 -10.51 -7.51 1.37
N ASN A 80 -10.28 -8.48 2.25
CA ASN A 80 -10.87 -8.52 3.59
C ASN A 80 -9.92 -7.95 4.67
N GLY A 81 -8.83 -7.30 4.25
CA GLY A 81 -7.80 -6.76 5.13
C GLY A 81 -6.52 -7.58 5.15
N GLU A 82 -5.72 -7.35 6.19
CA GLU A 82 -4.40 -7.97 6.35
C GLU A 82 -4.50 -9.40 6.90
N LEU A 83 -3.75 -10.32 6.30
CA LEU A 83 -3.57 -11.68 6.81
C LEU A 83 -2.12 -11.90 7.25
N LYS A 84 -1.96 -12.48 8.44
CA LYS A 84 -0.66 -12.88 9.00
C LYS A 84 -0.36 -14.32 8.58
N MET A 85 0.42 -14.48 7.53
CA MET A 85 0.75 -15.77 6.93
C MET A 85 1.59 -16.69 7.82
N ARG A 86 2.18 -16.20 8.91
CA ARG A 86 2.86 -17.03 9.92
C ARG A 86 1.90 -17.69 10.93
N SER A 87 0.61 -17.35 10.91
CA SER A 87 -0.40 -17.96 11.79
C SER A 87 -0.51 -19.47 11.54
N SER A 88 -0.51 -20.27 12.61
CA SER A 88 -0.62 -21.73 12.55
C SER A 88 -1.89 -22.22 11.84
N ASN A 89 -2.93 -21.39 11.80
CA ASN A 89 -4.19 -21.67 11.09
C ASN A 89 -3.97 -21.93 9.60
N HIS A 90 -2.89 -21.39 9.01
CA HIS A 90 -2.59 -21.57 7.58
C HIS A 90 -1.78 -22.83 7.28
N ARG A 91 -1.28 -23.55 8.29
CA ARG A 91 -0.38 -24.71 8.10
C ARG A 91 -0.98 -25.79 7.19
N PHE A 92 -2.27 -26.04 7.31
CA PHE A 92 -3.01 -27.04 6.53
C PHE A 92 -4.10 -26.40 5.64
N ASP A 93 -3.99 -25.10 5.38
CA ASP A 93 -4.92 -24.37 4.52
C ASP A 93 -4.43 -24.42 3.07
N PHE A 94 -5.08 -25.25 2.24
CA PHE A 94 -4.74 -25.41 0.83
C PHE A 94 -5.43 -24.39 -0.09
N SER A 95 -6.17 -23.42 0.46
CA SER A 95 -6.75 -22.32 -0.31
C SER A 95 -5.67 -21.30 -0.75
N PRO A 96 -5.92 -20.52 -1.81
CA PRO A 96 -5.03 -19.41 -2.19
C PRO A 96 -5.11 -18.26 -1.18
N ILE A 97 -4.22 -17.27 -1.29
CA ILE A 97 -4.28 -16.06 -0.42
C ILE A 97 -5.65 -15.37 -0.56
N ASP A 98 -6.10 -15.11 -1.79
CA ASP A 98 -7.38 -14.52 -2.12
C ASP A 98 -7.91 -15.15 -3.42
N GLU A 99 -9.09 -15.79 -3.36
CA GLU A 99 -9.72 -16.51 -4.48
C GLU A 99 -10.05 -15.59 -5.67
N LYS A 100 -10.25 -14.30 -5.43
CA LYS A 100 -10.57 -13.30 -6.46
C LYS A 100 -9.32 -12.59 -6.99
N CYS A 101 -8.12 -12.95 -6.52
CA CYS A 101 -6.87 -12.37 -6.98
C CYS A 101 -6.28 -13.17 -8.14
N LYS A 102 -5.94 -12.48 -9.23
CA LYS A 102 -5.40 -13.09 -10.46
C LYS A 102 -3.87 -13.04 -10.53
N CYS A 103 -3.18 -12.69 -9.44
CA CYS A 103 -1.72 -12.67 -9.46
C CYS A 103 -1.15 -14.09 -9.50
N LEU A 104 0.08 -14.21 -10.02
CA LEU A 104 0.81 -15.48 -10.09
C LEU A 104 0.78 -16.23 -8.75
N THR A 105 1.01 -15.53 -7.63
CA THR A 105 1.09 -16.16 -6.32
C THR A 105 -0.24 -16.81 -5.90
N CYS A 106 -1.37 -16.15 -6.14
CA CYS A 106 -2.69 -16.70 -5.78
C CYS A 106 -3.13 -17.83 -6.72
N GLN A 107 -2.61 -17.86 -7.96
CA GLN A 107 -2.94 -18.91 -8.93
C GLN A 107 -2.09 -20.17 -8.77
N SER A 108 -0.85 -20.04 -8.26
CA SER A 108 0.13 -21.13 -8.25
C SER A 108 0.44 -21.69 -6.87
N TYR A 109 0.17 -20.96 -5.77
CA TYR A 109 0.56 -21.38 -4.43
C TYR A 109 -0.59 -21.32 -3.43
N THR A 110 -0.52 -22.23 -2.46
CA THR A 110 -1.47 -22.31 -1.35
C THR A 110 -0.96 -21.53 -0.14
N ARG A 111 -1.88 -21.15 0.75
CA ARG A 111 -1.54 -20.55 2.06
C ARG A 111 -0.63 -21.46 2.89
N SER A 112 -0.84 -22.77 2.86
CA SER A 112 0.03 -23.78 3.50
C SER A 112 1.45 -23.74 2.97
N TYR A 113 1.62 -23.67 1.64
CA TYR A 113 2.96 -23.58 1.04
C TYR A 113 3.68 -22.30 1.48
N LEU A 114 2.99 -21.17 1.44
CA LEU A 114 3.54 -19.88 1.85
C LEU A 114 3.87 -19.83 3.34
N TRP A 115 2.99 -20.38 4.19
CA TRP A 115 3.25 -20.53 5.63
C TRP A 115 4.56 -21.30 5.87
N HIS A 116 4.72 -22.44 5.21
CA HIS A 116 5.92 -23.27 5.35
C HIS A 116 7.20 -22.55 4.91
N GLN A 117 7.16 -21.82 3.79
CA GLN A 117 8.31 -21.04 3.34
C GLN A 117 8.66 -19.93 4.34
N LEU A 118 7.67 -19.14 4.76
CA LEU A 118 7.88 -18.02 5.69
C LEU A 118 8.31 -18.45 7.09
N THR A 119 7.93 -19.65 7.55
CA THR A 119 8.35 -20.18 8.85
C THR A 119 9.74 -20.80 8.81
N ARG A 120 10.18 -21.32 7.65
CA ARG A 120 11.54 -21.85 7.49
C ARG A 120 12.57 -20.77 7.25
N ASP A 121 12.17 -19.65 6.67
CA ASP A 121 13.03 -18.51 6.44
C ASP A 121 13.27 -17.75 7.76
N ASN A 122 14.36 -18.12 8.46
CA ASN A 122 14.85 -17.47 9.68
C ASN A 122 15.62 -16.16 9.40
N SER A 123 15.53 -15.61 8.19
CA SER A 123 16.42 -14.57 7.68
C SER A 123 15.96 -13.12 7.92
N CYS A 124 14.96 -12.87 8.78
CA CYS A 124 14.57 -11.53 9.24
C CYS A 124 14.02 -11.55 10.67
#